data_AF-J0S680-F1
#
_entry.id   AF-J0S680-F1
#
_cell.length_a   1.000
_cell.length_b   1.000
_cell.length_c   1.000
_cell.angle_alpha   90.00
_cell.angle_beta   90.00
_cell.angle_gamma   90.00
#
_symmetry.space_group_name_H-M   'P 1'
#
loop_
_entity.id
_entity.type
_entity.pdbx_description
1 polymer ?
#
loop_
_entity_poly.entity_id
_entity_poly.type
_entity_poly.pdbx_seq_one_letter_code
_entity_poly.pdbx_strand_id
1 'polypeptide(L)'
;MKAMGGLLLAGVMLLFCLTPAVYAEDIHIVDETLDPWLYDETVAGAPTIHIVNESGSIGEAVARANPGDQVLVESGTYYETIDVDRALELRGIDTGGGMPVVCGNGSGSLFTLSGAGISLDGFVVNGSGVTVLSDRNVISNNTIIGGDILLTVRSGGNSICDNVLEGGNITIVFGTVMTVRGNILLNGSIALYRSYDLTVRDNLIAGGGLTLVNVADGAFFNNTISDNPDGCAVDVRRSFCNIIAGNVIRDCGCGFRTGESANQVYLNTFVNNTVHVASVDLSGGCDLWSSSDPVTYLFNGSAFVGTPGNYWDDHTGTDMDGDGVLEDAYMVGESSGVDQFPLAYPGEEYTVTYADERP
;
A
#
# COMPACT_ATOMS: atom_id res chain seq x y z
N MET A 1 32.78 37.08 -53.11
CA MET A 1 33.14 35.66 -53.04
C MET A 1 33.65 35.38 -51.64
N LYS A 2 33.01 34.43 -50.94
CA LYS A 2 33.19 33.98 -49.54
C LYS A 2 32.79 34.99 -48.45
N ALA A 3 32.10 34.65 -47.37
CA ALA A 3 31.03 33.69 -47.04
C ALA A 3 30.61 34.05 -45.60
N MET A 4 29.31 34.15 -45.34
CA MET A 4 28.70 34.33 -44.01
C MET A 4 28.67 33.00 -43.25
N GLY A 5 28.55 33.03 -41.92
CA GLY A 5 28.08 31.87 -41.15
C GLY A 5 28.39 31.95 -39.66
N GLY A 6 27.37 32.19 -38.85
CA GLY A 6 27.45 32.46 -37.42
C GLY A 6 27.89 31.27 -36.56
N LEU A 7 28.47 31.62 -35.41
CA LEU A 7 28.78 30.73 -34.30
C LEU A 7 27.47 30.44 -33.54
N LEU A 8 27.01 29.19 -33.54
CA LEU A 8 25.92 28.72 -32.67
C LEU A 8 26.54 28.24 -31.35
N LEU A 9 26.31 29.00 -30.28
CA LEU A 9 26.67 28.64 -28.91
C LEU A 9 25.60 27.66 -28.40
N ALA A 10 26.01 26.43 -28.10
CA ALA A 10 25.14 25.41 -27.51
C ALA A 10 24.78 25.80 -26.06
N GLY A 11 23.48 26.01 -25.81
CA GLY A 11 22.94 26.25 -24.49
C GLY A 11 22.88 24.96 -23.67
N VAL A 12 23.64 24.91 -22.58
CA VAL A 12 23.44 23.97 -21.48
C VAL A 12 22.44 24.63 -20.52
N MET A 13 21.20 24.16 -20.48
CA MET A 13 20.24 24.53 -19.45
C MET A 13 20.56 23.73 -18.18
N LEU A 14 21.37 24.32 -17.29
CA LEU A 14 21.40 23.96 -15.87
C LEU A 14 20.18 24.64 -15.21
N LEU A 15 19.14 23.87 -14.91
CA LEU A 15 18.06 24.33 -14.04
C LEU A 15 18.49 24.09 -12.59
N PHE A 16 19.11 25.11 -11.99
CA PHE A 16 19.35 25.16 -10.55
C PHE A 16 18.00 25.36 -9.83
N CYS A 17 17.57 24.36 -9.07
CA CYS A 17 16.52 24.53 -8.06
C CYS A 17 17.18 25.13 -6.80
N LEU A 18 17.07 26.46 -6.63
CA LEU A 18 17.54 27.17 -5.44
C LEU A 18 16.34 27.72 -4.66
N THR A 19 16.10 27.05 -3.52
CA THR A 19 15.63 27.54 -2.21
C THR A 19 14.25 28.20 -2.03
N PRO A 20 13.56 27.90 -0.90
CA PRO A 20 12.25 28.43 -0.53
C PRO A 20 12.38 29.71 0.30
N ALA A 21 11.50 30.70 0.09
CA ALA A 21 11.00 31.62 1.12
C ALA A 21 10.01 32.65 0.55
N VAL A 22 9.03 33.00 1.41
CA VAL A 22 8.12 34.17 1.36
C VAL A 22 6.95 33.99 0.37
N TYR A 23 5.66 33.97 0.77
CA TYR A 23 4.95 34.99 1.56
C TYR A 23 3.88 34.36 2.48
N ALA A 24 3.95 34.71 3.77
CA ALA A 24 2.77 34.80 4.62
C ALA A 24 2.22 36.22 4.42
N GLU A 25 1.07 36.34 3.74
CA GLU A 25 0.25 37.55 3.77
C GLU A 25 -1.05 37.24 4.51
N ASP A 26 -1.40 38.15 5.40
CA ASP A 26 -2.46 38.09 6.36
C ASP A 26 -3.82 37.70 5.73
N ILE A 27 -4.32 36.51 6.07
CA ILE A 27 -5.73 36.17 5.86
C ILE A 27 -6.55 36.98 6.89
N HIS A 28 -7.09 38.10 6.41
CA HIS A 28 -8.24 38.74 7.01
C HIS A 28 -9.44 37.78 6.91
N ILE A 29 -9.76 37.08 8.00
CA ILE A 29 -11.05 36.41 8.15
C ILE A 29 -12.09 37.53 8.29
N VAL A 30 -12.78 37.84 7.21
CA VAL A 30 -14.02 38.60 7.24
C VAL A 30 -15.10 37.60 7.64
N ASP A 31 -15.56 37.72 8.88
CA ASP A 31 -16.77 37.09 9.40
C ASP A 31 -17.97 37.63 8.61
N GLU A 32 -18.36 36.93 7.54
CA GLU A 32 -19.63 37.14 6.85
C GLU A 32 -20.31 35.79 6.57
N THR A 33 -21.30 35.50 7.43
CA THR A 33 -22.48 34.67 7.18
C THR A 33 -22.27 33.16 7.05
N LEU A 34 -22.30 32.49 8.20
CA LEU A 34 -22.79 31.12 8.33
C LEU A 34 -24.11 30.98 7.55
N ASP A 35 -24.11 30.16 6.50
CA ASP A 35 -25.32 29.78 5.77
C ASP A 35 -26.26 29.05 6.74
N PRO A 36 -27.50 29.54 6.99
CA PRO A 36 -28.42 28.93 7.94
C PRO A 36 -28.97 27.55 7.53
N TRP A 37 -28.50 26.96 6.43
CA TRP A 37 -29.06 25.74 5.84
C TRP A 37 -28.08 24.57 5.67
N LEU A 38 -26.89 24.61 6.26
CA LEU A 38 -25.95 23.48 6.19
C LEU A 38 -25.81 22.78 7.56
N TYR A 39 -26.14 21.49 7.55
CA TYR A 39 -26.20 20.54 8.67
C TYR A 39 -27.49 20.58 9.51
N ASP A 40 -28.54 19.98 8.95
CA ASP A 40 -29.45 19.18 9.77
C ASP A 40 -28.61 18.01 10.30
N GLU A 41 -27.99 18.18 11.47
CA GLU A 41 -27.54 17.04 12.27
C GLU A 41 -28.80 16.24 12.61
N THR A 42 -29.13 15.28 11.75
CA THR A 42 -30.03 14.21 12.12
C THR A 42 -29.43 13.57 13.37
N VAL A 43 -30.10 13.77 14.50
CA VAL A 43 -29.79 13.08 15.74
C VAL A 43 -29.98 11.59 15.46
N ALA A 44 -28.92 10.93 15.01
CA ALA A 44 -28.91 9.50 14.83
C ALA A 44 -29.26 8.88 16.18
N GLY A 45 -30.34 8.09 16.22
CA GLY A 45 -30.66 7.30 17.40
C GLY A 45 -29.47 6.42 17.78
N ALA A 46 -29.41 6.00 19.05
CA ALA A 46 -28.36 5.08 19.48
C ALA A 46 -28.31 3.86 18.52
N PRO A 47 -27.11 3.43 18.09
CA PRO A 47 -26.98 2.37 17.10
C PRO A 47 -27.65 1.10 17.61
N THR A 48 -28.50 0.50 16.76
CA THR A 48 -29.19 -0.74 17.06
C THR A 48 -28.31 -1.93 16.71
N ILE A 49 -28.38 -2.98 17.52
CA ILE A 49 -27.66 -4.23 17.27
C ILE A 49 -28.64 -5.27 16.72
N HIS A 50 -28.34 -5.78 15.53
CA HIS A 50 -29.06 -6.88 14.89
C HIS A 50 -28.22 -8.15 15.03
N ILE A 51 -28.74 -9.17 15.70
CA ILE A 51 -28.04 -10.45 15.87
C ILE A 51 -28.57 -11.46 14.86
N VAL A 52 -27.66 -12.07 14.11
CA VAL A 52 -27.93 -13.11 13.11
C VAL A 52 -27.32 -14.41 13.60
N ASN A 53 -28.15 -15.43 13.78
CA ASN A 53 -27.72 -16.79 14.06
C ASN A 53 -27.81 -17.66 12.79
N GLU A 54 -27.40 -18.92 12.88
CA GLU A 54 -27.37 -19.87 11.76
C GLU A 54 -28.72 -20.08 11.04
N SER A 55 -29.85 -19.74 11.68
CA SER A 55 -31.20 -19.86 11.09
C SER A 55 -31.69 -18.55 10.45
N GLY A 56 -30.95 -17.45 10.63
CA GLY A 56 -31.25 -16.13 10.09
C GLY A 56 -30.60 -15.87 8.72
N SER A 57 -30.77 -14.65 8.23
CA SER A 57 -30.10 -14.13 7.03
C SER A 57 -29.39 -12.82 7.36
N ILE A 58 -28.12 -12.72 6.95
CA ILE A 58 -27.32 -11.51 7.07
C ILE A 58 -27.93 -10.43 6.18
N GLY A 59 -28.32 -10.76 4.95
CA GLY A 59 -28.94 -9.82 4.01
C GLY A 59 -30.24 -9.21 4.54
N GLU A 60 -31.08 -9.98 5.21
CA GLU A 60 -32.29 -9.44 5.86
C GLU A 60 -31.98 -8.51 7.03
N ALA A 61 -30.96 -8.83 7.83
CA ALA A 61 -30.54 -7.96 8.92
C ALA A 61 -29.98 -6.63 8.39
N VAL A 62 -29.15 -6.68 7.36
CA VAL A 62 -28.63 -5.49 6.64
C VAL A 62 -29.78 -4.66 6.07
N ALA A 63 -30.79 -5.30 5.45
CA ALA A 63 -31.94 -4.58 4.89
C ALA A 63 -32.76 -3.83 5.96
N ARG A 64 -32.85 -4.36 7.18
CA ARG A 64 -33.56 -3.75 8.32
C ARG A 64 -32.73 -2.71 9.07
N ALA A 65 -31.41 -2.74 8.93
CA ALA A 65 -30.50 -1.87 9.66
C ALA A 65 -30.54 -0.43 9.14
N ASN A 66 -30.51 0.51 10.08
CA ASN A 66 -30.35 1.94 9.81
C ASN A 66 -28.87 2.30 9.72
N PRO A 67 -28.48 3.40 9.03
CA PRO A 67 -27.11 3.87 9.05
C PRO A 67 -26.58 4.04 10.49
N GLY A 68 -25.40 3.48 10.75
CA GLY A 68 -24.75 3.45 12.06
C GLY A 68 -25.06 2.19 12.89
N ASP A 69 -26.03 1.36 12.50
CA ASP A 69 -26.34 0.11 13.20
C ASP A 69 -25.22 -0.93 13.07
N GLN A 70 -25.26 -1.91 13.96
CA GLN A 70 -24.38 -3.08 13.96
C GLN A 70 -25.15 -4.34 13.56
N VAL A 71 -24.56 -5.18 12.74
CA VAL A 71 -25.04 -6.53 12.40
C VAL A 71 -24.00 -7.53 12.91
N LEU A 72 -24.32 -8.18 14.04
CA LEU A 72 -23.49 -9.22 14.64
C LEU A 72 -23.90 -10.58 14.10
N VAL A 73 -22.96 -11.31 13.50
CA VAL A 73 -23.23 -12.60 12.86
C VAL A 73 -22.53 -13.70 13.64
N GLU A 74 -23.32 -14.56 14.28
CA GLU A 74 -22.83 -15.70 15.06
C GLU A 74 -22.25 -16.81 14.17
N SER A 75 -21.45 -17.69 14.76
CA SER A 75 -20.95 -18.90 14.11
C SER A 75 -22.06 -19.63 13.34
N GLY A 76 -21.76 -20.00 12.10
CA GLY A 76 -22.71 -20.63 11.20
C GLY A 76 -22.17 -20.64 9.77
N THR A 77 -22.89 -21.32 8.87
CA THR A 77 -22.62 -21.27 7.43
C THR A 77 -23.80 -20.63 6.71
N TYR A 78 -23.53 -19.54 6.03
CA TYR A 78 -24.50 -18.69 5.36
C TYR A 78 -24.31 -18.80 3.84
N TYR A 79 -25.40 -18.99 3.11
CA TYR A 79 -25.39 -19.15 1.65
C TYR A 79 -26.16 -18.00 1.01
N GLU A 80 -25.55 -16.82 0.99
CA GLU A 80 -26.17 -15.60 0.50
C GLU A 80 -25.14 -14.65 -0.10
N THR A 81 -25.63 -13.70 -0.89
CA THR A 81 -24.85 -12.55 -1.36
C THR A 81 -25.39 -11.32 -0.65
N ILE A 82 -24.50 -10.51 -0.08
CA ILE A 82 -24.81 -9.37 0.74
C ILE A 82 -24.38 -8.10 0.00
N ASP A 83 -25.33 -7.20 -0.23
CA ASP A 83 -25.07 -5.81 -0.63
C ASP A 83 -25.29 -4.91 0.57
N VAL A 84 -24.29 -4.11 0.89
CA VAL A 84 -24.28 -3.18 2.01
C VAL A 84 -24.17 -1.77 1.43
N ASP A 85 -25.27 -1.05 1.45
CA ASP A 85 -25.46 0.22 0.72
C ASP A 85 -25.43 1.46 1.63
N ARG A 86 -25.18 1.27 2.93
CA ARG A 86 -25.15 2.32 3.94
C ARG A 86 -24.13 2.01 5.04
N ALA A 87 -23.67 3.03 5.75
CA ALA A 87 -22.72 2.89 6.85
C ALA A 87 -23.25 1.91 7.90
N LEU A 88 -22.61 0.74 8.02
CA LEU A 88 -22.96 -0.33 8.96
C LEU A 88 -21.69 -1.00 9.46
N GLU A 89 -21.73 -1.51 10.68
CA GLU A 89 -20.71 -2.43 11.20
C GLU A 89 -21.22 -3.86 11.06
N LEU A 90 -20.72 -4.60 10.07
CA LEU A 90 -20.94 -6.04 9.94
C LEU A 90 -19.79 -6.74 10.65
N ARG A 91 -20.11 -7.49 11.70
CA ARG A 91 -19.10 -8.16 12.52
C ARG A 91 -19.44 -9.61 12.78
N GLY A 92 -18.55 -10.50 12.37
CA GLY A 92 -18.62 -11.90 12.73
C GLY A 92 -18.15 -12.15 14.16
N ILE A 93 -18.83 -13.04 14.86
CA ILE A 93 -18.50 -13.44 16.23
C ILE A 93 -18.43 -14.96 16.33
N ASP A 94 -17.32 -15.45 16.88
CA ASP A 94 -17.16 -16.87 17.19
C ASP A 94 -17.92 -17.20 18.49
N THR A 95 -19.00 -17.97 18.37
CA THR A 95 -19.82 -18.46 19.49
C THR A 95 -19.43 -19.89 19.92
N GLY A 96 -18.27 -20.37 19.46
CA GLY A 96 -17.71 -21.70 19.75
C GLY A 96 -17.63 -22.63 18.53
N GLY A 97 -18.13 -22.18 17.38
CA GLY A 97 -18.11 -22.92 16.11
C GLY A 97 -17.06 -22.43 15.10
N GLY A 98 -16.25 -21.42 15.45
CA GLY A 98 -15.42 -20.65 14.54
C GLY A 98 -16.11 -19.39 14.01
N MET A 99 -15.38 -18.55 13.27
CA MET A 99 -15.97 -17.36 12.64
C MET A 99 -17.07 -17.73 11.63
N PRO A 100 -18.09 -16.87 11.43
CA PRO A 100 -19.16 -17.14 10.46
C PRO A 100 -18.60 -17.31 9.06
N VAL A 101 -19.05 -18.35 8.37
CA VAL A 101 -18.64 -18.68 7.01
C VAL A 101 -19.73 -18.25 6.04
N VAL A 102 -19.40 -17.37 5.10
CA VAL A 102 -20.29 -16.99 3.99
C VAL A 102 -19.78 -17.67 2.73
N CYS A 103 -20.63 -18.51 2.13
CA CYS A 103 -20.28 -19.38 1.02
C CYS A 103 -20.85 -18.88 -0.31
N GLY A 104 -19.97 -18.72 -1.29
CA GLY A 104 -20.28 -18.37 -2.67
C GLY A 104 -20.25 -19.57 -3.60
N ASN A 105 -20.48 -19.30 -4.88
CA ASN A 105 -20.57 -20.32 -5.93
C ASN A 105 -19.30 -20.42 -6.80
N GLY A 106 -18.19 -19.79 -6.42
CA GLY A 106 -16.96 -19.71 -7.21
C GLY A 106 -16.88 -18.48 -8.14
N SER A 107 -17.85 -17.56 -8.11
CA SER A 107 -17.89 -16.41 -9.02
C SER A 107 -18.51 -15.15 -8.39
N GLY A 108 -18.03 -13.97 -8.80
CA GLY A 108 -18.54 -12.69 -8.32
C GLY A 108 -18.10 -12.33 -6.89
N SER A 109 -18.93 -11.55 -6.21
CA SER A 109 -18.64 -10.99 -4.90
C SER A 109 -19.70 -11.43 -3.90
N LEU A 110 -19.30 -11.89 -2.72
CA LEU A 110 -20.23 -12.21 -1.64
C LEU A 110 -20.62 -10.98 -0.85
N PHE A 111 -19.68 -10.06 -0.66
CA PHE A 111 -19.92 -8.77 -0.02
C PHE A 111 -19.67 -7.67 -1.03
N THR A 112 -20.73 -6.96 -1.41
CA THR A 112 -20.61 -5.71 -2.16
C THR A 112 -20.83 -4.56 -1.19
N LEU A 113 -19.80 -3.74 -0.98
CA LEU A 113 -19.86 -2.54 -0.16
C LEU A 113 -20.11 -1.35 -1.08
N SER A 114 -21.37 -0.98 -1.25
CA SER A 114 -21.81 0.10 -2.14
C SER A 114 -22.07 1.43 -1.40
N GLY A 115 -22.27 1.39 -0.08
CA GLY A 115 -22.37 2.56 0.78
C GLY A 115 -21.02 2.99 1.36
N ALA A 116 -20.86 4.26 1.73
CA ALA A 116 -19.64 4.72 2.40
C ALA A 116 -19.68 4.43 3.92
N GLY A 117 -18.51 4.24 4.55
CA GLY A 117 -18.41 4.11 6.00
C GLY A 117 -18.80 2.72 6.54
N ILE A 118 -18.65 1.67 5.74
CA ILE A 118 -18.98 0.30 6.14
C ILE A 118 -17.76 -0.36 6.78
N SER A 119 -17.97 -1.10 7.86
CA SER A 119 -16.98 -2.02 8.42
C SER A 119 -17.41 -3.46 8.15
N LEU A 120 -16.53 -4.27 7.56
CA LEU A 120 -16.67 -5.71 7.40
C LEU A 120 -15.56 -6.40 8.20
N ASP A 121 -15.92 -6.93 9.36
CA ASP A 121 -14.98 -7.47 10.34
C ASP A 121 -15.25 -8.95 10.66
N GLY A 122 -14.23 -9.81 10.59
CA GLY A 122 -14.30 -11.13 11.20
C GLY A 122 -15.15 -12.17 10.46
N PHE A 123 -15.07 -12.28 9.14
CA PHE A 123 -15.77 -13.32 8.37
C PHE A 123 -14.81 -14.31 7.71
N VAL A 124 -15.28 -15.54 7.49
CA VAL A 124 -14.69 -16.43 6.48
C VAL A 124 -15.51 -16.29 5.20
N VAL A 125 -14.92 -15.73 4.15
CA VAL A 125 -15.54 -15.55 2.83
C VAL A 125 -15.01 -16.65 1.92
N ASN A 126 -15.84 -17.64 1.60
CA ASN A 126 -15.40 -18.85 0.90
C ASN A 126 -15.98 -18.94 -0.52
N GLY A 127 -15.09 -19.05 -1.51
CA GLY A 127 -15.46 -19.30 -2.91
C GLY A 127 -15.95 -18.08 -3.68
N SER A 128 -15.68 -16.86 -3.22
CA SER A 128 -15.96 -15.57 -3.89
C SER A 128 -15.23 -14.44 -3.14
N GLY A 129 -15.27 -13.22 -3.67
CA GLY A 129 -14.54 -12.07 -3.10
C GLY A 129 -15.39 -11.05 -2.32
N VAL A 130 -14.75 -9.94 -1.99
CA VAL A 130 -15.34 -8.69 -1.46
C VAL A 130 -15.12 -7.59 -2.50
N THR A 131 -16.17 -6.88 -2.88
CA THR A 131 -16.09 -5.74 -3.80
C THR A 131 -16.44 -4.47 -3.06
N VAL A 132 -15.59 -3.46 -3.18
CA VAL A 132 -15.77 -2.16 -2.52
C VAL A 132 -15.93 -1.09 -3.58
N LEU A 133 -17.06 -0.38 -3.54
CA LEU A 133 -17.49 0.56 -4.57
C LEU A 133 -17.63 2.00 -4.06
N SER A 134 -17.16 2.27 -2.84
CA SER A 134 -17.41 3.50 -2.11
C SER A 134 -16.23 3.87 -1.20
N ASP A 135 -16.37 4.99 -0.50
CA ASP A 135 -15.33 5.58 0.34
C ASP A 135 -15.40 5.14 1.81
N ARG A 136 -14.28 5.27 2.51
CA ARG A 136 -14.18 5.16 3.97
C ARG A 136 -14.68 3.84 4.56
N ASN A 137 -14.52 2.74 3.82
CA ASN A 137 -14.83 1.40 4.31
C ASN A 137 -13.61 0.77 4.98
N VAL A 138 -13.88 -0.12 5.92
CA VAL A 138 -12.88 -0.92 6.63
C VAL A 138 -13.18 -2.38 6.38
N ILE A 139 -12.19 -3.12 5.89
CA ILE A 139 -12.26 -4.56 5.67
C ILE A 139 -11.17 -5.16 6.56
N SER A 140 -11.58 -5.82 7.64
CA SER A 140 -10.66 -6.27 8.68
C SER A 140 -10.88 -7.67 9.20
N ASN A 141 -9.79 -8.34 9.59
CA ASN A 141 -9.85 -9.66 10.26
C ASN A 141 -10.64 -10.73 9.49
N ASN A 142 -10.74 -10.62 8.17
CA ASN A 142 -11.45 -11.60 7.35
C ASN A 142 -10.48 -12.66 6.80
N THR A 143 -10.97 -13.88 6.62
CA THR A 143 -10.29 -14.92 5.85
C THR A 143 -11.02 -15.11 4.53
N ILE A 144 -10.35 -14.87 3.40
CA ILE A 144 -10.93 -14.97 2.06
C ILE A 144 -10.27 -16.13 1.32
N ILE A 145 -11.06 -17.12 0.95
CA ILE A 145 -10.59 -18.37 0.34
C ILE A 145 -11.07 -18.42 -1.11
N GLY A 146 -10.12 -18.37 -2.05
CA GLY A 146 -10.41 -18.44 -3.49
C GLY A 146 -11.18 -17.23 -4.03
N GLY A 147 -10.99 -16.05 -3.44
CA GLY A 147 -11.60 -14.79 -3.86
C GLY A 147 -10.73 -13.58 -3.59
N ASP A 148 -11.04 -12.46 -4.26
CA ASP A 148 -10.26 -11.21 -4.18
C ASP A 148 -10.94 -10.17 -3.28
N ILE A 149 -10.18 -9.19 -2.79
CA ILE A 149 -10.70 -7.89 -2.38
C ILE A 149 -10.48 -6.92 -3.54
N LEU A 150 -11.57 -6.35 -4.05
CA LEU A 150 -11.56 -5.59 -5.29
C LEU A 150 -12.15 -4.18 -5.14
N LEU A 151 -11.33 -3.17 -5.43
CA LEU A 151 -11.71 -1.76 -5.56
C LEU A 151 -11.49 -1.35 -7.01
N THR A 152 -12.54 -1.29 -7.83
CA THR A 152 -12.43 -1.00 -9.28
C THR A 152 -12.92 0.39 -9.68
N VAL A 153 -13.56 1.10 -8.76
CA VAL A 153 -14.07 2.45 -8.98
C VAL A 153 -13.25 3.45 -8.18
N ARG A 154 -13.26 4.70 -8.64
CA ARG A 154 -12.63 5.78 -7.88
C ARG A 154 -13.25 5.83 -6.50
N SER A 155 -12.40 5.63 -5.51
CA SER A 155 -12.78 5.60 -4.10
C SER A 155 -11.61 6.10 -3.25
N GLY A 156 -11.89 6.49 -2.01
CA GLY A 156 -10.86 6.95 -1.10
C GLY A 156 -11.12 6.69 0.37
N GLY A 157 -10.04 6.73 1.16
CA GLY A 157 -10.10 6.53 2.60
C GLY A 157 -10.43 5.10 3.04
N ASN A 158 -10.33 4.11 2.15
CA ASN A 158 -10.59 2.72 2.54
C ASN A 158 -9.39 2.09 3.24
N SER A 159 -9.66 1.26 4.24
CA SER A 159 -8.66 0.50 4.99
C SER A 159 -8.89 -1.01 4.79
N ILE A 160 -7.88 -1.71 4.29
CA ILE A 160 -7.87 -3.16 4.15
C ILE A 160 -6.79 -3.67 5.10
N CYS A 161 -7.18 -4.23 6.24
CA CYS A 161 -6.23 -4.55 7.28
C CYS A 161 -6.42 -5.90 7.96
N ASP A 162 -5.32 -6.57 8.28
CA ASP A 162 -5.33 -7.78 9.11
C ASP A 162 -6.18 -8.92 8.49
N ASN A 163 -6.32 -8.96 7.17
CA ASN A 163 -7.03 -10.03 6.46
C ASN A 163 -6.05 -11.13 6.02
N VAL A 164 -6.57 -12.35 5.89
CA VAL A 164 -5.87 -13.49 5.31
C VAL A 164 -6.53 -13.83 3.98
N LEU A 165 -5.76 -13.86 2.88
CA LEU A 165 -6.22 -14.26 1.56
C LEU A 165 -5.49 -15.52 1.11
N GLU A 166 -6.24 -16.59 0.84
CA GLU A 166 -5.73 -17.87 0.32
C GLU A 166 -6.03 -17.98 -1.17
N GLY A 167 -5.02 -17.75 -2.01
CA GLY A 167 -5.14 -17.73 -3.48
C GLY A 167 -5.87 -16.50 -4.03
N GLY A 168 -6.05 -15.46 -3.21
CA GLY A 168 -6.77 -14.23 -3.54
C GLY A 168 -5.86 -13.01 -3.58
N ASN A 169 -6.30 -11.97 -4.29
CA ASN A 169 -5.57 -10.72 -4.46
C ASN A 169 -6.26 -9.55 -3.77
N ILE A 170 -5.48 -8.53 -3.41
CA ILE A 170 -6.01 -7.20 -3.13
C ILE A 170 -5.74 -6.34 -4.36
N THR A 171 -6.78 -5.91 -5.05
CA THR A 171 -6.66 -5.06 -6.24
C THR A 171 -7.33 -3.72 -6.02
N ILE A 172 -6.56 -2.64 -6.18
CA ILE A 172 -7.04 -1.26 -6.07
C ILE A 172 -6.79 -0.52 -7.37
N VAL A 173 -7.86 0.03 -7.94
CA VAL A 173 -7.86 0.84 -9.15
C VAL A 173 -8.48 2.19 -8.84
N PHE A 174 -7.78 3.28 -9.17
CA PHE A 174 -8.23 4.65 -8.91
C PHE A 174 -8.43 4.98 -7.42
N GLY A 175 -7.62 4.37 -6.54
CA GLY A 175 -7.68 4.58 -5.10
C GLY A 175 -6.93 5.83 -4.65
N THR A 176 -7.42 6.44 -3.57
CA THR A 176 -6.87 7.67 -2.96
C THR A 176 -6.89 7.54 -1.44
N VAL A 177 -5.83 7.93 -0.73
CA VAL A 177 -5.79 7.85 0.75
C VAL A 177 -6.14 6.43 1.24
N MET A 178 -5.56 5.40 0.62
CA MET A 178 -5.84 4.00 0.99
C MET A 178 -4.82 3.50 1.99
N THR A 179 -5.29 2.69 2.94
CA THR A 179 -4.41 1.95 3.85
C THR A 179 -4.54 0.44 3.58
N VAL A 180 -3.44 -0.23 3.28
CA VAL A 180 -3.38 -1.69 3.16
C VAL A 180 -2.33 -2.19 4.15
N ARG A 181 -2.74 -2.75 5.28
CA ARG A 181 -1.80 -3.11 6.36
C ARG A 181 -2.00 -4.47 7.00
N GLY A 182 -0.93 -5.14 7.41
CA GLY A 182 -1.04 -6.35 8.22
C GLY A 182 -1.72 -7.53 7.53
N ASN A 183 -1.93 -7.49 6.21
CA ASN A 183 -2.59 -8.57 5.50
C ASN A 183 -1.60 -9.69 5.19
N ILE A 184 -2.10 -10.93 5.18
CA ILE A 184 -1.36 -12.13 4.80
C ILE A 184 -1.96 -12.67 3.51
N LEU A 185 -1.19 -12.65 2.42
CA LEU A 185 -1.59 -13.17 1.13
C LEU A 185 -0.76 -14.42 0.82
N LEU A 186 -1.42 -15.57 0.74
CA LEU A 186 -0.82 -16.87 0.42
C LEU A 186 -1.15 -17.22 -1.03
N ASN A 187 -0.15 -17.22 -1.90
CA ASN A 187 -0.28 -17.34 -3.36
C ASN A 187 -1.18 -16.25 -3.95
N GLY A 188 -1.09 -15.04 -3.39
CA GLY A 188 -1.87 -13.86 -3.76
C GLY A 188 -0.98 -12.65 -3.96
N SER A 189 -1.51 -11.59 -4.57
CA SER A 189 -0.77 -10.35 -4.84
C SER A 189 -1.52 -9.10 -4.38
N ILE A 190 -0.77 -8.04 -4.11
CA ILE A 190 -1.32 -6.69 -4.00
C ILE A 190 -1.05 -5.96 -5.32
N ALA A 191 -2.10 -5.50 -5.99
CA ALA A 191 -2.00 -4.85 -7.29
C ALA A 191 -2.68 -3.48 -7.28
N LEU A 192 -1.91 -2.44 -7.59
CA LEU A 192 -2.31 -1.04 -7.48
C LEU A 192 -2.18 -0.37 -8.84
N TYR A 193 -3.28 0.23 -9.28
CA TYR A 193 -3.38 0.84 -10.60
C TYR A 193 -3.91 2.26 -10.49
N ARG A 194 -3.22 3.22 -11.09
CA ARG A 194 -3.70 4.60 -11.26
C ARG A 194 -4.18 5.23 -9.94
N SER A 195 -3.41 5.02 -8.88
CA SER A 195 -3.79 5.33 -7.50
C SER A 195 -2.74 6.24 -6.88
N TYR A 196 -3.12 7.03 -5.89
CA TYR A 196 -2.22 7.99 -5.24
C TYR A 196 -2.49 8.09 -3.73
N ASP A 197 -1.54 8.62 -2.97
CA ASP A 197 -1.59 8.75 -1.51
C ASP A 197 -1.95 7.43 -0.81
N LEU A 198 -1.13 6.41 -1.03
CA LEU A 198 -1.36 5.06 -0.49
C LEU A 198 -0.37 4.76 0.63
N THR A 199 -0.84 4.09 1.68
CA THR A 199 0.04 3.48 2.69
C THR A 199 -0.13 1.97 2.64
N VAL A 200 0.90 1.26 2.19
CA VAL A 200 0.94 -0.21 2.13
C VAL A 200 2.05 -0.71 3.04
N ARG A 201 1.69 -1.27 4.18
CA ARG A 201 2.69 -1.60 5.22
C ARG A 201 2.45 -2.89 5.97
N ASP A 202 3.52 -3.50 6.46
CA ASP A 202 3.45 -4.66 7.34
C ASP A 202 2.67 -5.85 6.73
N ASN A 203 2.59 -5.96 5.40
CA ASN A 203 1.91 -7.08 4.74
C ASN A 203 2.90 -8.22 4.47
N LEU A 204 2.41 -9.46 4.57
CA LEU A 204 3.13 -10.67 4.16
C LEU A 204 2.54 -11.18 2.84
N ILE A 205 3.35 -11.22 1.78
CA ILE A 205 2.97 -11.70 0.46
C ILE A 205 3.87 -12.89 0.10
N ALA A 206 3.35 -14.10 0.21
CA ALA A 206 4.09 -15.32 -0.12
C ALA A 206 3.54 -15.94 -1.42
N GLY A 207 4.40 -16.26 -2.38
CA GLY A 207 3.98 -16.85 -3.66
C GLY A 207 3.40 -15.85 -4.67
N GLY A 208 3.49 -14.55 -4.40
CA GLY A 208 3.01 -13.47 -5.27
C GLY A 208 3.88 -12.22 -5.20
N GLY A 209 3.30 -11.06 -5.49
CA GLY A 209 4.07 -9.81 -5.47
C GLY A 209 3.23 -8.55 -5.24
N LEU A 210 3.93 -7.42 -5.23
CA LEU A 210 3.40 -6.08 -5.11
C LEU A 210 3.58 -5.36 -6.46
N THR A 211 2.48 -5.03 -7.12
CA THR A 211 2.49 -4.36 -8.43
C THR A 211 2.00 -2.93 -8.32
N LEU A 212 2.80 -1.97 -8.81
CA LEU A 212 2.51 -0.55 -8.88
C LEU A 212 2.52 -0.11 -10.34
N VAL A 213 1.37 0.28 -10.87
CA VAL A 213 1.25 0.79 -12.24
C VAL A 213 0.55 2.14 -12.22
N ASN A 214 1.26 3.19 -12.64
CA ASN A 214 0.76 4.56 -12.58
C ASN A 214 0.38 4.97 -11.14
N VAL A 215 1.23 4.63 -10.18
CA VAL A 215 1.04 4.94 -8.76
C VAL A 215 1.92 6.12 -8.36
N ALA A 216 1.37 7.05 -7.60
CA ALA A 216 2.11 8.22 -7.14
C ALA A 216 1.97 8.47 -5.64
N ASP A 217 2.96 9.13 -5.05
CA ASP A 217 2.91 9.68 -3.68
C ASP A 217 2.57 8.62 -2.59
N GLY A 218 2.87 7.35 -2.86
CA GLY A 218 2.64 6.25 -1.93
C GLY A 218 3.83 5.97 -0.99
N ALA A 219 3.54 5.30 0.12
CA ALA A 219 4.50 4.77 1.08
C ALA A 219 4.30 3.24 1.19
N PHE A 220 5.34 2.48 0.83
CA PHE A 220 5.36 1.03 0.78
C PHE A 220 6.46 0.53 1.70
N PHE A 221 6.13 0.15 2.94
CA PHE A 221 7.17 -0.15 3.92
C PHE A 221 6.90 -1.33 4.82
N ASN A 222 7.98 -1.97 5.29
CA ASN A 222 7.92 -3.13 6.17
C ASN A 222 7.09 -4.31 5.62
N ASN A 223 6.92 -4.40 4.30
CA ASN A 223 6.27 -5.57 3.71
C ASN A 223 7.29 -6.69 3.53
N THR A 224 6.87 -7.93 3.74
CA THR A 224 7.66 -9.13 3.43
C THR A 224 7.09 -9.76 2.16
N ILE A 225 7.90 -9.89 1.11
CA ILE A 225 7.51 -10.49 -0.15
C ILE A 225 8.47 -11.64 -0.45
N SER A 226 7.94 -12.86 -0.51
CA SER A 226 8.76 -14.08 -0.63
C SER A 226 8.15 -15.17 -1.49
N ASP A 227 8.96 -16.21 -1.75
CA ASP A 227 8.54 -17.49 -2.31
C ASP A 227 7.90 -17.37 -3.72
N ASN A 228 8.38 -16.43 -4.53
CA ASN A 228 7.88 -16.17 -5.88
C ASN A 228 8.98 -16.40 -6.94
N PRO A 229 9.47 -17.65 -7.11
CA PRO A 229 10.67 -17.96 -7.90
C PRO A 229 10.53 -17.63 -9.40
N ASP A 230 9.29 -17.60 -9.92
CA ASP A 230 9.01 -17.35 -11.33
C ASP A 230 8.52 -15.90 -11.61
N GLY A 231 8.26 -15.12 -10.55
CA GLY A 231 7.71 -13.77 -10.63
C GLY A 231 8.67 -12.67 -10.18
N CYS A 232 8.16 -11.44 -10.15
CA CYS A 232 8.87 -10.32 -9.53
C CYS A 232 8.17 -9.91 -8.23
N ALA A 233 8.93 -9.71 -7.16
CA ALA A 233 8.42 -9.37 -5.84
C ALA A 233 7.80 -7.97 -5.84
N VAL A 234 8.50 -6.98 -6.41
CA VAL A 234 7.98 -5.62 -6.60
C VAL A 234 8.08 -5.22 -8.07
N ASP A 235 6.96 -4.93 -8.72
CA ASP A 235 6.89 -4.48 -10.12
C ASP A 235 6.39 -3.04 -10.21
N VAL A 236 7.28 -2.10 -10.56
CA VAL A 236 7.00 -0.66 -10.58
C VAL A 236 7.09 -0.11 -11.99
N ARG A 237 5.95 0.33 -12.53
CA ARG A 237 5.83 0.88 -13.89
C ARG A 237 5.14 2.23 -13.88
N ARG A 238 5.76 3.26 -14.48
CA ARG A 238 5.16 4.60 -14.61
C ARG A 238 4.74 5.19 -13.28
N SER A 239 5.49 4.91 -12.23
CA SER A 239 5.15 5.26 -10.86
C SER A 239 6.21 6.19 -10.28
N PHE A 240 5.78 7.24 -9.59
CA PHE A 240 6.62 8.39 -9.26
C PHE A 240 6.39 8.84 -7.81
N CYS A 241 7.40 9.43 -7.18
CA CYS A 241 7.31 10.01 -5.84
C CYS A 241 6.89 9.01 -4.74
N ASN A 242 7.04 7.71 -5.00
CA ASN A 242 6.78 6.70 -3.98
C ASN A 242 8.01 6.48 -3.10
N ILE A 243 7.78 6.13 -1.85
CA ILE A 243 8.80 5.65 -0.91
C ILE A 243 8.59 4.15 -0.76
N ILE A 244 9.60 3.35 -1.06
CA ILE A 244 9.60 1.90 -0.93
C ILE A 244 10.73 1.54 0.02
N ALA A 245 10.43 1.32 1.30
CA ALA A 245 11.46 1.24 2.32
C ALA A 245 11.26 0.18 3.40
N GLY A 246 12.33 -0.40 3.93
CA GLY A 246 12.20 -1.41 5.01
C GLY A 246 11.53 -2.72 4.57
N ASN A 247 11.35 -2.98 3.27
CA ASN A 247 10.73 -4.22 2.80
C ASN A 247 11.74 -5.35 2.76
N VAL A 248 11.28 -6.57 3.05
CA VAL A 248 12.08 -7.79 2.96
C VAL A 248 11.68 -8.53 1.70
N ILE A 249 12.59 -8.63 0.74
CA ILE A 249 12.37 -9.18 -0.59
C ILE A 249 13.32 -10.36 -0.79
N ARG A 250 12.78 -11.58 -0.79
CA ARG A 250 13.60 -12.78 -0.83
C ARG A 250 13.02 -13.93 -1.63
N ASP A 251 13.87 -14.85 -2.07
CA ASP A 251 13.45 -16.10 -2.70
C ASP A 251 12.55 -15.86 -3.93
N CYS A 252 12.77 -14.77 -4.66
CA CYS A 252 12.00 -14.39 -5.85
C CYS A 252 12.82 -14.49 -7.14
N GLY A 253 12.17 -14.72 -8.28
CA GLY A 253 12.84 -14.68 -9.60
C GLY A 253 13.41 -13.30 -9.92
N CYS A 254 12.68 -12.26 -9.52
CA CYS A 254 13.06 -10.85 -9.62
C CYS A 254 12.72 -10.18 -8.29
N GLY A 255 13.67 -9.48 -7.68
CA GLY A 255 13.40 -8.73 -6.45
C GLY A 255 12.59 -7.47 -6.75
N PHE A 256 13.15 -6.59 -7.58
CA PHE A 256 12.53 -5.33 -7.97
C PHE A 256 12.61 -5.13 -9.48
N ARG A 257 11.49 -4.77 -10.10
CA ARG A 257 11.45 -4.37 -11.50
C ARG A 257 11.23 -2.87 -11.58
N THR A 258 12.23 -2.17 -12.10
CA THR A 258 12.15 -0.75 -12.43
C THR A 258 11.74 -0.55 -13.91
N GLY A 259 11.21 0.63 -14.20
CA GLY A 259 10.78 1.06 -15.53
C GLY A 259 10.86 2.58 -15.66
N GLU A 260 9.96 3.19 -16.44
CA GLU A 260 9.78 4.65 -16.51
C GLU A 260 9.23 5.21 -15.18
N SER A 261 10.04 5.22 -14.13
CA SER A 261 9.62 5.44 -12.74
C SER A 261 10.63 6.32 -12.00
N ALA A 262 10.21 7.05 -10.97
CA ALA A 262 11.11 7.84 -10.12
C ALA A 262 10.67 7.79 -8.66
N ASN A 263 11.19 6.81 -7.92
CA ASN A 263 10.84 6.49 -6.54
C ASN A 263 12.09 6.50 -5.66
N GLN A 264 11.91 6.53 -4.34
CA GLN A 264 12.98 6.33 -3.38
C GLN A 264 12.90 4.90 -2.83
N VAL A 265 14.00 4.16 -2.94
CA VAL A 265 14.12 2.75 -2.54
C VAL A 265 15.28 2.63 -1.57
N TYR A 266 15.00 2.46 -0.28
CA TYR A 266 16.03 2.42 0.77
C TYR A 266 15.64 1.53 1.96
N LEU A 267 16.60 1.09 2.75
CA LEU A 267 16.44 0.18 3.89
C LEU A 267 15.75 -1.15 3.55
N ASN A 268 15.65 -1.52 2.28
CA ASN A 268 15.10 -2.81 1.90
C ASN A 268 16.17 -3.90 1.99
N THR A 269 15.73 -5.12 2.21
CA THR A 269 16.56 -6.32 2.28
C THR A 269 16.32 -7.17 1.05
N PHE A 270 17.32 -7.32 0.19
CA PHE A 270 17.27 -8.19 -0.99
C PHE A 270 18.14 -9.44 -0.77
N VAL A 271 17.51 -10.62 -0.66
CA VAL A 271 18.22 -11.87 -0.32
C VAL A 271 17.76 -13.03 -1.22
N ASN A 272 18.68 -13.82 -1.76
CA ASN A 272 18.39 -15.04 -2.52
C ASN A 272 17.38 -14.84 -3.65
N ASN A 273 17.43 -13.68 -4.31
CA ASN A 273 16.65 -13.42 -5.52
C ASN A 273 17.48 -13.86 -6.73
N THR A 274 16.85 -14.42 -7.77
CA THR A 274 17.60 -14.80 -8.99
C THR A 274 18.20 -13.57 -9.67
N VAL A 275 17.47 -12.46 -9.65
CA VAL A 275 17.94 -11.12 -10.04
C VAL A 275 17.41 -10.13 -9.00
N HIS A 276 18.29 -9.38 -8.33
CA HIS A 276 17.86 -8.36 -7.37
C HIS A 276 17.05 -7.25 -8.03
N VAL A 277 17.57 -6.68 -9.12
CA VAL A 277 16.91 -5.62 -9.86
C VAL A 277 16.93 -5.88 -11.36
N ALA A 278 15.75 -5.87 -11.98
CA ALA A 278 15.57 -5.93 -13.42
C ALA A 278 15.03 -4.60 -13.96
N SER A 279 15.44 -4.22 -15.17
CA SER A 279 14.86 -3.09 -15.90
C SER A 279 14.10 -3.58 -17.12
N VAL A 280 12.90 -3.03 -17.36
CA VAL A 280 12.12 -3.33 -18.58
C VAL A 280 12.28 -2.27 -19.68
N ASP A 281 12.77 -1.08 -19.36
CA ASP A 281 12.95 0.03 -20.31
C ASP A 281 14.23 0.80 -19.98
N LEU A 282 15.18 0.88 -20.93
CA LEU A 282 16.46 1.59 -20.76
C LEU A 282 16.34 3.12 -20.88
N SER A 283 15.14 3.65 -21.08
CA SER A 283 14.90 5.08 -21.30
C SER A 283 13.94 5.66 -20.26
N GLY A 284 14.49 6.33 -19.24
CA GLY A 284 13.74 7.35 -18.49
C GLY A 284 13.37 7.01 -17.05
N GLY A 285 13.82 5.90 -16.48
CA GLY A 285 13.72 5.66 -15.04
C GLY A 285 14.78 6.45 -14.25
N CYS A 286 14.38 7.04 -13.12
CA CYS A 286 15.22 7.80 -12.20
C CYS A 286 14.98 7.36 -10.75
N ASP A 287 14.73 6.07 -10.51
CA ASP A 287 14.62 5.54 -9.14
C ASP A 287 15.94 5.80 -8.38
N LEU A 288 15.80 6.34 -7.17
CA LEU A 288 16.90 6.58 -6.25
C LEU A 288 17.02 5.40 -5.28
N TRP A 289 18.18 4.74 -5.27
CA TRP A 289 18.45 3.57 -4.44
C TRP A 289 18.98 3.95 -3.05
N SER A 290 18.51 5.07 -2.52
CA SER A 290 18.79 5.59 -1.18
C SER A 290 17.70 6.61 -0.81
N SER A 291 17.65 7.04 0.44
CA SER A 291 16.81 8.20 0.79
C SER A 291 17.39 9.48 0.17
N SER A 292 16.52 10.36 -0.35
CA SER A 292 16.97 11.63 -0.94
C SER A 292 17.40 12.64 0.12
N ASP A 293 16.74 12.61 1.26
CA ASP A 293 17.00 13.45 2.42
C ASP A 293 17.55 12.59 3.56
N PRO A 294 18.40 13.16 4.46
CA PRO A 294 18.88 12.43 5.61
C PRO A 294 17.74 11.96 6.51
N VAL A 295 17.71 10.67 6.83
CA VAL A 295 16.78 10.07 7.79
C VAL A 295 17.52 9.69 9.07
N THR A 296 16.81 9.74 10.20
CA THR A 296 17.33 9.20 11.46
C THR A 296 17.01 7.71 11.53
N TYR A 297 18.03 6.89 11.78
CA TYR A 297 17.88 5.46 11.92
C TYR A 297 18.66 4.96 13.14
N LEU A 298 18.14 3.90 13.77
CA LEU A 298 18.82 3.21 14.87
C LEU A 298 19.52 1.97 14.31
N PHE A 299 20.81 1.84 14.58
CA PHE A 299 21.61 0.66 14.28
C PHE A 299 22.42 0.28 15.52
N ASN A 300 22.34 -1.00 15.92
CA ASN A 300 23.03 -1.52 17.12
C ASN A 300 22.79 -0.65 18.39
N GLY A 301 21.57 -0.14 18.56
CA GLY A 301 21.15 0.71 19.68
C GLY A 301 21.66 2.16 19.65
N SER A 302 22.40 2.57 18.62
CA SER A 302 22.87 3.94 18.43
C SER A 302 22.07 4.63 17.32
N ALA A 303 21.83 5.93 17.47
CA ALA A 303 21.13 6.73 16.47
C ALA A 303 22.13 7.40 15.52
N PHE A 304 21.87 7.26 14.23
CA PHE A 304 22.64 7.85 13.14
C PHE A 304 21.72 8.69 12.25
N VAL A 305 22.31 9.61 11.48
CA VAL A 305 21.62 10.46 10.53
C VAL A 305 22.38 10.42 9.22
N GLY A 306 21.73 9.95 8.15
CA GLY A 306 22.36 9.78 6.85
C GLY A 306 21.34 9.45 5.77
N THR A 307 21.82 9.11 4.58
CA THR A 307 21.00 8.75 3.41
C THR A 307 21.16 7.27 3.08
N PRO A 308 20.68 6.34 3.94
CA PRO A 308 20.89 4.92 3.76
C PRO A 308 20.30 4.42 2.44
N GLY A 309 20.99 3.45 1.86
CA GLY A 309 20.58 2.63 0.72
C GLY A 309 19.95 1.33 1.18
N ASN A 310 20.19 0.25 0.45
CA ASN A 310 19.56 -1.06 0.65
C ASN A 310 20.61 -2.13 1.01
N TYR A 311 20.15 -3.24 1.56
CA TYR A 311 20.97 -4.43 1.76
C TYR A 311 20.86 -5.38 0.56
N TRP A 312 22.00 -5.85 0.09
CA TRP A 312 22.14 -6.77 -1.05
C TRP A 312 23.01 -7.94 -0.60
N ASP A 313 22.49 -9.17 -0.63
CA ASP A 313 23.23 -10.34 -0.13
C ASP A 313 24.41 -10.77 -1.01
N ASP A 314 24.51 -10.23 -2.23
CA ASP A 314 25.64 -10.38 -3.13
C ASP A 314 26.68 -9.25 -3.02
N HIS A 315 26.45 -8.25 -2.17
CA HIS A 315 27.37 -7.13 -1.96
C HIS A 315 28.20 -7.29 -0.69
N THR A 316 29.47 -6.88 -0.78
CA THR A 316 30.38 -6.83 0.36
C THR A 316 31.13 -5.52 0.33
N GLY A 317 31.30 -4.90 1.50
CA GLY A 317 32.06 -3.66 1.64
C GLY A 317 32.61 -3.49 3.05
N THR A 318 33.21 -2.33 3.30
CA THR A 318 33.60 -1.90 4.64
C THR A 318 32.55 -0.94 5.20
N ASP A 319 32.35 -0.97 6.51
CA ASP A 319 31.67 0.05 7.31
C ASP A 319 32.73 0.60 8.27
N MET A 320 33.41 1.68 7.87
CA MET A 320 34.58 2.23 8.56
C MET A 320 34.22 3.07 9.78
N ASP A 321 33.06 3.72 9.77
CA ASP A 321 32.61 4.59 10.86
C ASP A 321 31.62 3.91 11.83
N GLY A 322 31.16 2.70 11.49
CA GLY A 322 30.32 1.86 12.33
C GLY A 322 28.86 2.32 12.38
N ASP A 323 28.41 3.10 11.39
CA ASP A 323 27.03 3.56 11.29
C ASP A 323 26.10 2.50 10.66
N GLY A 324 26.65 1.40 10.15
CA GLY A 324 25.90 0.34 9.50
C GLY A 324 25.67 0.58 8.00
N VAL A 325 26.26 1.61 7.41
CA VAL A 325 26.27 1.87 5.97
C VAL A 325 27.66 1.58 5.41
N LEU A 326 27.73 0.97 4.24
CA LEU A 326 28.98 0.63 3.58
C LEU A 326 29.55 1.84 2.83
N GLU A 327 30.88 1.99 2.81
CA GLU A 327 31.55 3.00 1.96
C GLU A 327 31.64 2.60 0.49
N ASP A 328 31.49 1.32 0.19
CA ASP A 328 31.55 0.76 -1.15
C ASP A 328 30.16 0.78 -1.79
N ALA A 329 30.00 1.57 -2.87
CA ALA A 329 28.76 1.63 -3.63
C ALA A 329 28.40 0.30 -4.31
N TYR A 330 27.11 0.03 -4.47
CA TYR A 330 26.57 -1.13 -5.18
C TYR A 330 25.96 -0.73 -6.52
N MET A 331 26.38 -1.40 -7.59
CA MET A 331 25.82 -1.20 -8.93
C MET A 331 24.47 -1.91 -9.03
N VAL A 332 23.38 -1.14 -9.12
CA VAL A 332 22.03 -1.70 -9.10
C VAL A 332 21.63 -2.14 -10.50
N GLY A 333 21.60 -3.45 -10.71
CA GLY A 333 21.39 -4.05 -12.04
C GLY A 333 22.44 -3.59 -13.05
N GLU A 334 22.35 -4.04 -14.30
CA GLU A 334 23.33 -3.65 -15.32
C GLU A 334 23.22 -2.17 -15.75
N SER A 335 22.10 -1.51 -15.44
CA SER A 335 21.84 -0.11 -15.84
C SER A 335 20.73 0.60 -15.05
N SER A 336 20.33 0.08 -13.89
CA SER A 336 19.17 0.59 -13.12
C SER A 336 19.52 1.68 -12.11
N GLY A 337 20.82 1.97 -11.93
CA GLY A 337 21.30 3.02 -11.04
C GLY A 337 22.49 2.54 -10.22
N VAL A 338 22.82 3.30 -9.18
CA VAL A 338 23.84 2.94 -8.21
C VAL A 338 23.30 3.27 -6.83
N ASP A 339 23.39 2.32 -5.92
CA ASP A 339 23.21 2.54 -4.50
C ASP A 339 24.54 3.02 -3.92
N GLN A 340 24.62 4.32 -3.59
CA GLN A 340 25.84 4.94 -3.07
C GLN A 340 26.07 4.64 -1.59
N PHE A 341 25.05 4.13 -0.89
CA PHE A 341 25.06 3.97 0.55
C PHE A 341 24.49 2.60 0.96
N PRO A 342 24.97 1.47 0.42
CA PRO A 342 24.40 0.16 0.73
C PRO A 342 24.50 -0.16 2.21
N LEU A 343 23.59 -0.96 2.75
CA LEU A 343 23.62 -1.37 4.15
C LEU A 343 24.64 -2.48 4.39
N ALA A 344 25.30 -2.45 5.54
CA ALA A 344 26.22 -3.50 5.99
C ALA A 344 25.50 -4.77 6.47
N TYR A 345 24.25 -4.63 6.93
CA TYR A 345 23.41 -5.71 7.46
C TYR A 345 22.02 -5.66 6.84
N PRO A 346 21.21 -6.75 6.93
CA PRO A 346 19.82 -6.72 6.53
C PRO A 346 19.07 -5.54 7.18
N GLY A 347 18.20 -4.88 6.41
CA GLY A 347 17.40 -3.71 6.81
C GLY A 347 16.59 -3.90 8.09
N GLU A 348 16.28 -5.14 8.47
CA GLU A 348 15.60 -5.51 9.72
C GLU A 348 16.44 -5.17 10.97
N GLU A 349 17.76 -5.03 10.84
CA GLU A 349 18.66 -4.59 11.93
C GLU A 349 18.61 -3.06 12.17
N TYR A 350 17.86 -2.34 11.32
CA TYR A 350 17.72 -0.89 11.33
C TYR A 350 16.30 -0.53 11.74
N THR A 351 16.14 0.39 12.70
CA THR A 351 14.82 0.93 13.04
C THR A 351 14.71 2.37 12.59
N VAL A 352 13.72 2.66 11.76
CA VAL A 352 13.36 4.02 11.36
C VAL A 352 11.97 4.36 11.89
N THR A 353 11.85 5.50 12.54
CA THR A 353 10.55 6.12 12.76
C THR A 353 10.16 6.82 11.47
N TYR A 354 9.43 6.12 10.61
CA TYR A 354 8.68 6.79 9.56
C TYR A 354 7.68 7.71 10.27
N ALA A 355 7.76 9.02 10.03
CA ALA A 355 6.70 9.89 10.49
C ALA A 355 5.41 9.36 9.84
N ASP A 356 4.44 8.96 10.66
CA ASP A 356 3.16 8.34 10.25
C ASP A 356 2.26 9.33 9.46
N GLU A 357 2.81 10.44 8.99
CA GLU A 357 2.11 11.57 8.42
C GLU A 357 2.96 12.17 7.30
N ARG A 358 2.72 11.72 6.06
CA ARG A 358 2.66 12.70 4.97
C ARG A 358 1.23 13.29 5.00
N PRO A 359 1.07 14.62 4.90
CA PRO A 359 -0.21 15.30 5.08
C PRO A 359 -1.29 14.84 4.10
#